data_AF-A0AAE3AZ29-F1
#
_entry.id   AF-A0AAE3AZ29-F1
#
_cell.length_a   1.000
_cell.length_b   1.000
_cell.length_c   1.000
_cell.angle_alpha   90.00
_cell.angle_beta   90.00
_cell.angle_gamma   90.00
#
_symmetry.space_group_name_H-M   'P 1'
#
loop_
_entity.id
_entity.type
_entity.pdbx_description
1 polymer ?
#
loop_
_entity_poly.entity_id
_entity_poly.type
_entity_poly.pdbx_seq_one_letter_code
_entity_poly.pdbx_strand_id
1 'polypeptide(L)'
;MFRKLFGETEQDQIQFLHPRAIATLVILALMVVALILHAVGLSGGADAIAGIAEMGVAIVLLFVWGWPVVKGLFGITAIGAIFSGNVVIGVVLFVVYLTLAYFLGIIFAFIGTIRYIYLRIKYGKNQ
;
A
#
# COMPACT_ATOMS: atom_id res chain seq x y z
N MET A 1 9.02 17.68 0.72
CA MET A 1 8.93 16.21 0.82
C MET A 1 7.73 15.66 0.07
N PHE A 2 6.49 16.00 0.45
CA PHE A 2 5.27 15.47 -0.18
C PHE A 2 5.17 15.60 -1.71
N ARG A 3 5.69 16.70 -2.29
CA ARG A 3 5.72 16.86 -3.75
C ARG A 3 6.46 15.73 -4.47
N LYS A 4 7.64 15.39 -3.96
CA LYS A 4 8.47 14.29 -4.47
C LYS A 4 7.89 12.90 -4.21
N LEU A 5 7.01 12.76 -3.21
CA LEU A 5 6.48 11.45 -2.79
C LEU A 5 5.13 11.13 -3.43
N PHE A 6 4.27 12.13 -3.60
CA PHE A 6 2.85 11.93 -3.92
C PHE A 6 2.37 12.76 -5.12
N GLY A 7 3.17 13.69 -5.67
CA GLY A 7 2.81 14.52 -6.82
C GLY A 7 3.06 16.01 -6.59
N GLU A 8 3.38 16.73 -7.67
CA GLU A 8 3.81 18.13 -7.62
C GLU A 8 2.70 19.07 -7.13
N THR A 9 1.45 18.83 -7.53
CA THR A 9 0.28 19.61 -7.09
C THR A 9 -0.56 18.88 -6.05
N GLU A 10 -1.40 19.61 -5.31
CA GLU A 10 -2.34 18.98 -4.35
C GLU A 10 -3.36 18.07 -5.06
N GLN A 11 -3.73 18.39 -6.30
CA GLN A 11 -4.63 17.58 -7.10
C GLN A 11 -3.97 16.25 -7.51
N ASP A 12 -2.70 16.29 -7.94
CA ASP A 12 -1.93 15.07 -8.24
C ASP A 12 -1.79 14.19 -7.01
N GLN A 13 -1.58 14.81 -5.84
CA GLN A 13 -1.52 14.09 -4.57
C GLN A 13 -2.84 13.42 -4.23
N ILE A 14 -3.98 14.08 -4.44
CA ILE A 14 -5.29 13.45 -4.22
C ILE A 14 -5.49 12.28 -5.18
N GLN A 15 -5.19 12.45 -6.48
CA GLN A 15 -5.33 11.37 -7.46
C GLN A 15 -4.42 10.18 -7.15
N PHE A 16 -3.20 10.43 -6.66
CA PHE A 16 -2.29 9.39 -6.24
C PHE A 16 -2.76 8.69 -4.95
N LEU A 17 -3.19 9.45 -3.95
CA LEU A 17 -3.51 8.92 -2.61
C LEU A 17 -4.90 8.27 -2.54
N HIS A 18 -5.88 8.75 -3.32
CA HIS A 18 -7.26 8.29 -3.28
C HIS A 18 -7.42 6.77 -3.48
N PRO A 19 -6.93 6.15 -4.57
CA PRO A 19 -7.08 4.70 -4.76
C PRO A 19 -6.34 3.89 -3.68
N ARG A 20 -5.23 4.41 -3.15
CA ARG A 20 -4.42 3.75 -2.11
C ARG A 20 -5.11 3.78 -0.75
N ALA A 21 -5.73 4.92 -0.43
CA ALA A 21 -6.57 5.07 0.76
C ALA A 21 -7.78 4.14 0.70
N ILE A 22 -8.44 4.02 -0.45
CA ILE A 22 -9.55 3.06 -0.64
C ILE A 22 -9.08 1.63 -0.42
N ALA A 23 -7.98 1.22 -1.07
CA ALA A 23 -7.45 -0.14 -0.90
C ALA A 23 -7.14 -0.46 0.57
N THR A 24 -6.54 0.50 1.28
CA THR A 24 -6.26 0.37 2.72
C THR A 24 -7.55 0.26 3.52
N LEU A 25 -8.53 1.12 3.26
CA LEU A 25 -9.81 1.13 3.97
C LEU A 25 -10.63 -0.14 3.76
N VAL A 26 -10.63 -0.70 2.55
CA VAL A 26 -11.31 -1.98 2.25
C VAL A 26 -10.71 -3.11 3.08
N ILE A 27 -9.39 -3.21 3.16
CA ILE A 27 -8.72 -4.25 3.95
C ILE A 27 -8.96 -4.04 5.45
N LEU A 28 -8.90 -2.80 5.95
CA LEU A 28 -9.24 -2.49 7.34
C LEU A 28 -10.70 -2.91 7.66
N ALA A 29 -11.64 -2.65 6.76
CA ALA A 29 -13.04 -3.05 6.92
C ALA A 29 -13.19 -4.58 7.00
N LEU A 30 -12.47 -5.34 6.18
CA LEU A 30 -12.47 -6.81 6.25
C LEU A 30 -11.94 -7.32 7.60
N MET A 31 -10.89 -6.69 8.14
CA MET A 31 -10.40 -7.05 9.49
C MET A 31 -11.45 -6.77 10.56
N VAL A 32 -12.15 -5.65 10.48
CA VAL A 32 -13.25 -5.33 11.42
C VAL A 32 -14.38 -6.37 11.30
N VAL A 33 -14.75 -6.77 10.08
CA VAL A 33 -15.77 -7.82 9.86
C VAL A 33 -15.34 -9.15 10.46
N ALA A 34 -14.08 -9.57 10.25
CA ALA A 34 -13.56 -10.80 10.84
C ALA A 34 -13.63 -10.76 12.38
N LEU A 35 -13.24 -9.64 12.99
CA LEU A 35 -13.31 -9.44 14.45
C LEU A 35 -14.75 -9.54 14.96
N ILE A 36 -15.71 -8.94 14.28
CA ILE A 36 -17.13 -9.00 14.65
C ILE A 36 -17.64 -10.44 14.56
N LEU A 37 -17.34 -11.16 13.48
CA LEU A 37 -17.77 -12.55 13.29
C LEU A 37 -17.20 -13.48 14.37
N HIS A 38 -15.94 -13.27 14.75
CA HIS A 38 -15.32 -14.01 15.84
C HIS A 38 -16.02 -13.71 17.17
N ALA A 39 -16.35 -12.44 17.43
CA ALA A 39 -17.04 -12.01 18.65
C ALA A 39 -18.46 -12.59 18.79
N VAL A 40 -19.16 -12.85 17.68
CA VAL A 40 -20.53 -13.44 17.68
C VAL A 40 -20.52 -14.97 17.58
N GLY A 41 -19.36 -15.62 17.65
CA GLY A 41 -19.25 -17.09 17.66
C GLY A 41 -19.30 -17.75 16.28
N LEU A 42 -19.17 -16.99 15.19
CA LEU A 42 -19.13 -17.50 13.81
C LEU A 42 -17.68 -17.76 13.37
N SER A 43 -16.95 -18.58 14.13
CA SER A 43 -15.50 -18.77 13.98
C SER A 43 -15.07 -19.24 12.58
N GLY A 44 -15.77 -20.21 11.97
CA GLY A 44 -15.40 -20.71 10.65
C GLY A 44 -15.44 -19.66 9.53
N GLY A 45 -16.40 -18.73 9.58
CA GLY A 45 -16.45 -17.59 8.64
C GLY A 45 -15.45 -16.49 9.00
N ALA A 46 -15.22 -16.27 10.29
CA ALA A 46 -14.25 -15.29 10.78
C ALA A 46 -12.82 -15.64 10.35
N ASP A 47 -12.42 -16.90 10.47
CA ASP A 47 -11.06 -17.36 10.16
C ASP A 47 -10.74 -17.22 8.66
N ALA A 48 -11.71 -17.53 7.79
CA ALA A 48 -11.57 -17.35 6.35
C ALA A 48 -11.37 -15.87 5.97
N ILE A 49 -12.16 -14.97 6.58
CA ILE A 49 -12.06 -13.53 6.30
C ILE A 49 -10.78 -12.95 6.91
N ALA A 50 -10.37 -13.39 8.09
CA ALA A 50 -9.11 -12.99 8.72
C ALA A 50 -7.91 -13.35 7.83
N GLY A 51 -7.85 -14.59 7.32
CA GLY A 51 -6.77 -15.01 6.41
C GLY A 51 -6.70 -14.18 5.13
N ILE A 52 -7.85 -13.85 4.54
CA ILE A 52 -7.92 -12.96 3.37
C ILE A 52 -7.44 -11.55 3.74
N ALA A 53 -7.85 -11.03 4.90
CA ALA A 53 -7.50 -9.70 5.34
C ALA A 53 -6.00 -9.57 5.65
N GLU A 54 -5.39 -10.55 6.32
CA GLU A 54 -3.95 -10.60 6.60
C GLU A 54 -3.12 -10.60 5.30
N MET A 55 -3.47 -11.46 4.35
CA MET A 55 -2.84 -11.46 3.03
C MET A 55 -3.06 -10.12 2.31
N GLY A 56 -4.27 -9.56 2.41
CA GLY A 56 -4.62 -8.26 1.86
C GLY A 56 -3.78 -7.13 2.44
N VAL A 57 -3.49 -7.13 3.74
CA VAL A 57 -2.61 -6.15 4.40
C VAL A 57 -1.21 -6.23 3.79
N ALA A 58 -0.64 -7.44 3.68
CA ALA A 58 0.68 -7.62 3.09
C ALA A 58 0.73 -7.11 1.63
N ILE A 59 -0.29 -7.42 0.83
CA ILE A 59 -0.41 -6.97 -0.57
C ILE A 59 -0.52 -5.44 -0.64
N VAL A 60 -1.34 -4.81 0.19
CA VAL A 60 -1.52 -3.35 0.20
C VAL A 60 -0.22 -2.66 0.60
N LEU A 61 0.43 -3.12 1.68
CA LEU A 61 1.69 -2.53 2.12
C LEU A 61 2.77 -2.69 1.05
N LEU A 62 2.95 -3.90 0.53
CA LEU A 62 4.02 -4.18 -0.42
C LEU A 62 3.75 -3.53 -1.78
N PHE A 63 2.61 -3.79 -2.41
CA PHE A 63 2.39 -3.45 -3.82
C PHE A 63 1.67 -2.11 -4.03
N VAL A 64 0.79 -1.70 -3.11
CA VAL A 64 0.02 -0.44 -3.26
C VAL A 64 0.85 0.75 -2.74
N TRP A 65 1.50 0.58 -1.61
CA TRP A 65 2.29 1.62 -0.96
C TRP A 65 3.79 1.54 -1.26
N GLY A 66 4.41 0.37 -1.07
CA GLY A 66 5.86 0.20 -1.10
C GLY A 66 6.48 0.17 -2.49
N TRP A 67 5.94 -0.66 -3.36
CA TRP A 67 6.49 -0.93 -4.68
C TRP A 67 6.62 0.32 -5.57
N PRO A 68 5.65 1.25 -5.61
CA PRO A 68 5.80 2.50 -6.34
C PRO A 68 7.01 3.33 -5.88
N VAL A 69 7.30 3.32 -4.57
CA VAL A 69 8.45 4.04 -3.99
C VAL A 69 9.75 3.38 -4.43
N VAL A 70 9.85 2.05 -4.33
CA VAL A 70 11.03 1.30 -4.79
C VAL A 70 11.27 1.53 -6.28
N LYS A 71 10.24 1.45 -7.12
CA LYS A 71 10.38 1.76 -8.55
C LYS A 71 10.90 3.17 -8.80
N GLY A 72 10.38 4.16 -8.05
CA GLY A 72 10.82 5.54 -8.15
C GLY A 72 12.26 5.76 -7.69
N LEU A 73 12.69 5.12 -6.60
CA LEU A 73 14.04 5.26 -6.05
C LEU A 73 15.12 4.60 -6.92
N PHE A 74 14.83 3.44 -7.49
CA PHE A 74 15.80 2.65 -8.25
C PHE A 74 15.62 2.76 -9.78
N GLY A 75 14.70 3.59 -10.26
CA GLY A 75 14.45 3.79 -11.69
C GLY A 75 13.94 2.54 -12.41
N ILE A 76 13.24 1.65 -11.71
CA ILE A 76 12.75 0.38 -12.28
C ILE A 76 11.52 0.67 -13.16
N THR A 77 11.73 0.63 -14.47
CA THR A 77 10.66 0.81 -15.48
C THR A 77 9.89 -0.47 -15.74
N ALA A 78 10.59 -1.62 -15.78
CA ALA A 78 10.00 -2.94 -15.98
C ALA A 78 10.61 -3.96 -15.01
N ILE A 79 9.78 -4.79 -14.37
CA ILE A 79 10.23 -5.88 -13.49
C ILE A 79 11.16 -6.84 -14.23
N GLY A 80 10.85 -7.15 -15.50
CA GLY A 80 11.68 -8.03 -16.33
C GLY A 80 13.11 -7.54 -16.54
N ALA A 81 13.35 -6.23 -16.46
CA ALA A 81 14.69 -5.66 -16.58
C ALA A 81 15.61 -6.05 -15.42
N ILE A 82 15.05 -6.43 -14.26
CA ILE A 82 15.82 -6.92 -13.11
C ILE A 82 16.51 -8.26 -13.43
N PHE A 83 15.96 -9.04 -14.36
CA PHE A 83 16.41 -10.41 -14.66
C PHE A 83 17.23 -10.53 -15.95
N SER A 84 17.43 -9.45 -16.70
CA SER A 84 17.91 -9.51 -18.10
C SER A 84 19.39 -9.88 -18.26
N GLY A 85 20.24 -9.62 -17.26
CA GLY A 85 21.67 -9.93 -17.33
C GLY A 85 22.07 -11.25 -16.67
N ASN A 86 21.39 -11.62 -15.58
CA ASN A 86 21.61 -12.87 -14.85
C ASN A 86 20.39 -13.14 -13.98
N VAL A 87 19.69 -14.26 -14.22
CA VAL A 87 18.45 -14.58 -13.51
C VAL A 87 18.69 -14.77 -12.01
N VAL A 88 19.80 -15.39 -11.61
CA VAL A 88 20.12 -15.62 -10.18
C VAL A 88 20.32 -14.29 -9.47
N ILE A 89 21.10 -13.38 -10.05
CA ILE A 89 21.29 -12.02 -9.50
C ILE A 89 19.96 -11.27 -9.51
N GLY A 90 19.17 -11.40 -10.57
CA GLY A 90 17.85 -10.79 -10.67
C GLY A 90 16.90 -11.25 -9.58
N VAL A 91 16.87 -12.54 -9.25
CA VAL A 91 16.07 -13.09 -8.14
C VAL A 91 16.52 -12.50 -6.81
N VAL A 92 17.83 -12.46 -6.54
CA VAL A 92 18.37 -11.87 -5.30
C VAL A 92 17.96 -10.40 -5.18
N LEU A 93 18.16 -9.60 -6.23
CA LEU A 93 17.76 -8.20 -6.26
C LEU A 93 16.25 -8.03 -6.10
N PHE A 94 15.45 -8.87 -6.74
CA PHE A 94 14.00 -8.83 -6.64
C PHE A 94 13.54 -9.08 -5.20
N VAL A 95 14.11 -10.08 -4.52
CA VAL A 95 13.81 -10.34 -3.09
C VAL A 95 14.19 -9.13 -2.24
N VAL A 96 15.39 -8.55 -2.43
CA VAL A 96 15.81 -7.33 -1.72
C VAL A 96 14.84 -6.18 -1.95
N TYR A 97 14.39 -5.97 -3.19
CA TYR A 97 13.42 -4.94 -3.52
C TYR A 97 12.04 -5.19 -2.92
N LEU A 98 11.58 -6.45 -2.85
CA LEU A 98 10.33 -6.80 -2.17
C LEU A 98 10.42 -6.52 -0.67
N THR A 99 11.53 -6.88 -0.03
CA THR A 99 11.77 -6.59 1.39
C THR A 99 11.78 -5.08 1.64
N LEU A 100 12.51 -4.31 0.83
CA LEU A 100 12.51 -2.85 0.91
C LEU A 100 11.12 -2.26 0.67
N ALA A 101 10.38 -2.77 -0.31
CA ALA A 101 9.02 -2.33 -0.60
C ALA A 101 8.11 -2.55 0.59
N TYR A 102 8.19 -3.69 1.28
CA TYR A 102 7.37 -3.93 2.47
C TYR A 102 7.63 -2.90 3.58
N PHE A 103 8.89 -2.66 3.95
CA PHE A 103 9.24 -1.71 5.01
C PHE A 103 8.91 -0.26 4.63
N LEU A 104 9.24 0.16 3.40
CA LEU A 104 8.86 1.48 2.90
C LEU A 104 7.33 1.60 2.81
N GLY A 105 6.63 0.54 2.41
CA GLY A 105 5.19 0.47 2.31
C GLY A 105 4.50 0.80 3.62
N ILE A 106 4.99 0.29 4.75
CA ILE A 106 4.48 0.63 6.08
C ILE A 106 4.62 2.13 6.33
N ILE A 107 5.82 2.69 6.18
CA ILE A 107 6.09 4.11 6.44
C ILE A 107 5.23 5.01 5.55
N PHE A 108 5.16 4.70 4.26
CA PHE A 108 4.43 5.48 3.27
C PHE A 108 2.91 5.33 3.39
N ALA A 109 2.41 4.18 3.85
CA ALA A 109 1.00 4.02 4.17
C ALA A 109 0.57 5.00 5.28
N PHE A 110 1.35 5.12 6.36
CA PHE A 110 1.05 6.08 7.43
C PHE A 110 1.12 7.53 6.94
N ILE A 111 2.25 7.93 6.35
CA ILE A 111 2.46 9.30 5.89
C ILE A 111 1.44 9.70 4.81
N GLY A 112 1.18 8.80 3.85
CA GLY A 112 0.24 9.02 2.76
C GLY A 112 -1.20 9.08 3.23
N THR A 113 -1.61 8.22 4.17
CA THR A 113 -2.97 8.26 4.74
C THR A 113 -3.21 9.55 5.51
N ILE A 114 -2.27 9.99 6.35
CA ILE A 114 -2.36 11.27 7.06
C ILE A 114 -2.47 12.43 6.05
N ARG A 115 -1.63 12.42 5.01
CA ARG A 115 -1.67 13.45 3.97
C ARG A 115 -2.99 13.47 3.22
N TYR A 116 -3.56 12.31 2.91
CA TYR A 116 -4.86 12.18 2.25
C TYR A 116 -5.98 12.80 3.10
N ILE A 117 -6.04 12.46 4.40
CA ILE A 117 -7.02 13.00 5.33
C ILE A 117 -6.89 14.53 5.42
N TYR A 118 -5.67 15.04 5.55
CA TYR A 118 -5.42 16.48 5.57
C TYR A 118 -5.95 17.18 4.31
N LEU A 119 -5.65 16.63 3.13
CA LEU A 119 -6.14 17.20 1.86
C LEU A 119 -7.66 17.16 1.78
N ARG A 120 -8.29 16.05 2.15
CA ARG A 120 -9.77 15.95 2.15
C ARG A 120 -10.42 16.97 3.09
N ILE A 121 -9.86 17.19 4.28
CA ILE A 121 -10.35 18.23 5.21
C ILE A 121 -10.14 19.64 4.64
N LYS A 122 -8.96 19.91 4.06
CA LYS A 122 -8.64 21.21 3.49
C LYS A 122 -9.59 21.59 2.34
N TYR A 123 -9.85 20.65 1.43
CA TYR A 123 -10.78 20.88 0.32
C TYR A 123 -12.24 20.93 0.78
N GLY A 124 -12.63 20.15 1.79
CA GLY A 124 -13.98 20.19 2.36
C GLY A 124 -14.28 21.46 3.18
N LYS A 125 -13.26 22.17 3.67
CA LYS A 125 -13.41 23.48 4.32
C LYS A 125 -13.48 24.66 3.34
N ASN A 126 -13.16 24.43 2.06
CA ASN A 126 -13.17 25.44 1.01
C ASN A 126 -14.41 25.34 0.11
N GLN A 127 -15.41 24.54 0.52
CA GLN A 127 -16.77 24.49 -0.04
C GLN A 127 -17.72 25.13 0.97
#